data_AF-A0A6J5FAT5-F1
#
_entry.id   AF-A0A6J5FAT5-F1
#
_cell.length_a   1.000
_cell.length_b   1.000
_cell.length_c   1.000
_cell.angle_alpha   90.00
_cell.angle_beta   90.00
_cell.angle_gamma   90.00
#
_symmetry.space_group_name_H-M   'P 1'
#
loop_
_entity.id
_entity.type
_entity.pdbx_description
1 polymer ?
#
loop_
_entity_poly.entity_id
_entity_poly.type
_entity_poly.pdbx_seq_one_letter_code
_entity_poly.pdbx_strand_id
1 'polypeptide(L)'
;MGGKQRKEERAWFDLEVQGSDFQDTRLRRRFAILLEKLWAGTGQTIPFACQDWASTNAAYRFLSNDRVSEHDILSGHFQASAERVRATDGPVLILQDTTTFSYQRERPELIGYTGKTTLRTGKNGTGPRQPLTQSGILMHSNLAVSADGLPPGLTAVKFWMGKQFKGASELKRGKGKLALD
;
A
#
# COMPACT_ATOMS: atom_id res chain seq x y z
N MET A 1 -12.73 -14.62 -27.90
CA MET A 1 -13.04 -13.65 -26.81
C MET A 1 -11.80 -13.03 -26.16
N GLY A 2 -10.67 -13.74 -25.98
CA GLY A 2 -9.49 -13.19 -25.30
C GLY A 2 -8.72 -12.04 -25.99
N GLY A 3 -8.90 -11.79 -27.29
CA GLY A 3 -8.22 -10.69 -27.98
C GLY A 3 -8.78 -9.30 -27.67
N LYS A 4 -10.11 -9.19 -27.50
CA LYS A 4 -10.79 -7.93 -27.18
C LYS A 4 -10.51 -7.50 -25.73
N GLN A 5 -10.64 -8.44 -24.80
CA GLN A 5 -10.35 -8.20 -23.38
C GLN A 5 -8.90 -7.75 -23.15
N ARG A 6 -7.91 -8.39 -23.78
CA ARG A 6 -6.50 -7.95 -23.68
C ARG A 6 -6.28 -6.53 -24.20
N LYS A 7 -7.00 -6.12 -25.24
CA LYS A 7 -6.90 -4.76 -25.79
C LYS A 7 -7.52 -3.74 -24.83
N GLU A 8 -8.63 -4.08 -24.20
CA GLU A 8 -9.30 -3.26 -23.19
C GLU A 8 -8.43 -3.13 -21.93
N GLU A 9 -7.85 -4.23 -21.43
CA GLU A 9 -6.90 -4.23 -20.32
C GLU A 9 -5.68 -3.36 -20.62
N ARG A 10 -5.12 -3.49 -21.84
CA ARG A 10 -3.98 -2.68 -22.27
C ARG A 10 -4.31 -1.18 -22.26
N ALA A 11 -5.45 -0.82 -22.85
CA ALA A 11 -5.90 0.57 -22.87
C ALA A 11 -6.11 1.10 -21.45
N TRP A 12 -6.64 0.28 -20.55
CA TRP A 12 -6.77 0.64 -19.14
C TRP A 12 -5.41 0.90 -18.47
N PHE A 13 -4.44 0.00 -18.62
CA PHE A 13 -3.08 0.21 -18.07
C PHE A 13 -2.43 1.48 -18.61
N ASP A 14 -2.55 1.74 -19.90
CA ASP A 14 -1.93 2.91 -20.51
C ASP A 14 -2.51 4.20 -19.91
N LEU A 15 -3.81 4.25 -19.60
CA LEU A 15 -4.45 5.37 -18.88
C LEU A 15 -3.95 5.49 -17.44
N GLU A 16 -3.85 4.38 -16.70
CA GLU A 16 -3.36 4.37 -15.31
C GLU A 16 -1.91 4.87 -15.20
N VAL A 17 -1.09 4.60 -16.22
CA VAL A 17 0.33 4.98 -16.22
C VAL A 17 0.57 6.37 -16.83
N GLN A 18 -0.31 6.83 -17.73
CA GLN A 18 -0.12 8.07 -18.50
C GLN A 18 0.21 9.28 -17.62
N GLY A 19 -0.52 9.43 -16.52
CA GLY A 19 -0.36 10.53 -15.57
C GLY A 19 0.77 10.38 -14.55
N SER A 20 1.52 9.27 -14.57
CA SER A 20 2.53 8.97 -13.55
C SER A 20 3.78 9.82 -13.72
N ASP A 21 4.12 10.64 -12.73
CA ASP A 21 5.22 11.61 -12.80
C ASP A 21 6.57 11.04 -12.34
N PHE A 22 7.19 10.22 -13.18
CA PHE A 22 8.54 9.70 -12.92
C PHE A 22 9.62 10.65 -13.47
N GLN A 23 10.73 10.77 -12.72
CA GLN A 23 11.88 11.60 -13.10
C GLN A 23 12.55 11.23 -14.45
N ASP A 24 12.32 10.04 -14.98
CA ASP A 24 12.81 9.62 -16.31
C ASP A 24 11.86 8.60 -16.95
N THR A 25 11.69 8.72 -18.26
CA THR A 25 10.94 7.82 -19.15
C THR A 25 11.23 6.33 -18.93
N ARG A 26 12.49 5.96 -18.62
CA ARG A 26 12.85 4.56 -18.36
C ARG A 26 12.18 4.00 -17.09
N LEU A 27 11.97 4.84 -16.08
CA LEU A 27 11.24 4.46 -14.86
C LEU A 27 9.76 4.27 -15.16
N ARG A 28 9.12 5.20 -15.87
CA ARG A 28 7.73 5.06 -16.29
C ARG A 28 7.50 3.79 -17.13
N ARG A 29 8.38 3.52 -18.10
CA ARG A 29 8.30 2.28 -18.90
C ARG A 29 8.43 1.03 -18.03
N ARG A 30 9.34 1.04 -17.05
CA ARG A 30 9.51 -0.09 -16.15
C ARG A 30 8.32 -0.27 -15.22
N PHE A 31 7.72 0.83 -14.74
CA PHE A 31 6.49 0.81 -13.96
C PHE A 31 5.35 0.16 -14.74
N ALA A 32 5.11 0.56 -15.99
CA ALA A 32 4.08 -0.04 -16.85
C ALA A 32 4.25 -1.56 -16.97
N ILE A 33 5.47 -2.01 -17.30
CA ILE A 33 5.77 -3.45 -17.42
C ILE A 33 5.53 -4.16 -16.08
N LEU A 34 5.99 -3.58 -14.97
CA LEU A 34 5.82 -4.18 -13.65
C LEU A 34 4.34 -4.28 -13.26
N LEU A 35 3.56 -3.23 -13.51
CA LEU A 35 2.11 -3.20 -13.24
C LEU A 35 1.37 -4.29 -14.00
N GLU A 36 1.67 -4.46 -15.29
CA GLU A 36 1.09 -5.52 -16.12
C GLU A 36 1.43 -6.91 -15.58
N LYS A 37 2.70 -7.14 -15.19
CA LYS A 37 3.13 -8.43 -14.64
C LYS A 37 2.46 -8.72 -13.29
N LEU A 38 2.40 -7.74 -12.40
CA LEU A 38 1.77 -7.90 -11.08
C LEU A 38 0.26 -8.11 -11.19
N TRP A 39 -0.41 -7.46 -12.15
CA TRP A 39 -1.82 -7.71 -12.43
C TRP A 39 -2.05 -9.14 -12.91
N ALA A 40 -1.31 -9.58 -13.93
CA ALA A 40 -1.42 -10.94 -14.47
C ALA A 40 -1.08 -12.02 -13.43
N GLY A 41 -0.16 -11.70 -12.50
CA GLY A 41 0.28 -12.56 -11.41
C GLY A 41 -0.30 -12.18 -10.04
N THR A 42 -1.52 -11.64 -9.98
CA THR A 42 -2.12 -11.20 -8.71
C THR A 42 -2.10 -12.33 -7.67
N GLY A 43 -1.60 -12.02 -6.47
CA GLY A 43 -1.46 -12.98 -5.36
C GLY A 43 -0.19 -13.83 -5.42
N GLN A 44 0.62 -13.73 -6.48
CA GLN A 44 1.88 -14.44 -6.61
C GLN A 44 3.06 -13.61 -6.06
N THR A 45 4.18 -14.28 -5.82
CA THR A 45 5.43 -13.58 -5.45
C THR A 45 5.98 -12.81 -6.66
N ILE A 46 6.75 -11.74 -6.42
CA ILE A 46 7.38 -10.95 -7.50
C ILE A 46 8.16 -11.84 -8.50
N PRO A 47 9.01 -12.80 -8.06
CA PRO A 47 9.72 -13.67 -9.00
C PRO A 47 8.78 -14.52 -9.86
N PHE A 48 7.68 -15.01 -9.28
CA PHE A 48 6.72 -15.81 -10.01
C PHE A 48 5.89 -14.96 -10.98
N ALA A 49 5.43 -13.78 -10.60
CA ALA A 49 4.78 -12.85 -11.53
C ALA A 49 5.74 -12.40 -12.66
N CYS A 50 7.04 -12.26 -12.37
CA CYS A 50 8.05 -11.83 -13.33
C CYS A 50 8.45 -12.90 -14.35
N GLN A 51 8.36 -14.19 -14.00
CA GLN A 51 8.65 -15.37 -14.83
C GLN A 51 10.10 -15.50 -15.35
N ASP A 52 10.97 -14.51 -15.15
CA ASP A 52 12.38 -14.56 -15.52
C ASP A 52 13.28 -13.76 -14.56
N TRP A 53 14.57 -14.13 -14.51
CA TRP A 53 15.54 -13.54 -13.58
C TRP A 53 15.82 -12.06 -13.87
N ALA A 54 15.90 -11.66 -15.14
CA ALA A 54 16.20 -10.29 -15.52
C ALA A 54 15.07 -9.34 -15.11
N SER A 55 13.82 -9.72 -15.37
CA SER A 55 12.62 -8.99 -14.95
C SER A 55 12.48 -8.93 -13.44
N THR A 56 12.75 -10.03 -12.74
CA THR A 56 12.71 -10.08 -11.27
C THR A 56 13.70 -9.07 -10.67
N ASN A 57 14.94 -9.04 -11.18
CA ASN A 57 15.92 -8.04 -10.74
C ASN A 57 15.51 -6.62 -11.12
N ALA A 58 14.92 -6.40 -12.29
CA ALA A 58 14.43 -5.10 -12.70
C ALA A 58 13.30 -4.60 -11.77
N ALA A 59 12.40 -5.49 -11.33
CA ALA A 59 11.34 -5.19 -10.37
C ALA A 59 11.90 -4.79 -9.01
N TYR A 60 12.82 -5.58 -8.44
CA TYR A 60 13.45 -5.22 -7.15
C TYR A 60 14.23 -3.92 -7.23
N ARG A 61 15.00 -3.70 -8.31
CA ARG A 61 15.72 -2.45 -8.55
C ARG A 61 14.79 -1.25 -8.76
N PHE A 62 13.57 -1.47 -9.24
CA PHE A 62 12.58 -0.41 -9.36
C PHE A 62 12.02 -0.04 -7.97
N LEU A 63 11.60 -1.04 -7.19
CA LEU A 63 11.00 -0.86 -5.87
C LEU A 63 11.98 -0.34 -4.80
N SER A 64 13.29 -0.53 -5.00
CA SER A 64 14.36 -0.03 -4.12
C SER A 64 15.05 1.22 -4.66
N ASN A 65 14.50 1.87 -5.68
CA ASN A 65 15.12 3.05 -6.29
C ASN A 65 14.75 4.32 -5.53
N ASP A 66 15.73 5.03 -4.99
CA ASP A 66 15.52 6.30 -4.28
C ASP A 66 14.91 7.42 -5.16
N ARG A 67 14.95 7.25 -6.48
CA ARG A 67 14.31 8.16 -7.46
C ARG A 67 12.86 7.83 -7.76
N VAL A 68 12.30 6.78 -7.13
CA VAL A 68 10.91 6.38 -7.27
C VAL A 68 10.21 6.63 -5.94
N SER A 69 9.21 7.49 -5.97
CA SER A 69 8.37 7.80 -4.81
C SER A 69 6.99 7.14 -4.91
N GLU A 70 6.28 7.08 -3.77
CA GLU A 70 4.86 6.69 -3.73
C GLU A 70 4.00 7.57 -4.64
N HIS A 71 4.28 8.88 -4.65
CA HIS A 71 3.57 9.84 -5.49
C HIS A 71 3.77 9.53 -6.98
N ASP A 72 4.98 9.16 -7.40
CA ASP A 72 5.27 8.82 -8.79
C ASP A 72 4.43 7.61 -9.25
N ILE A 73 4.21 6.65 -8.35
CA ILE A 73 3.42 5.44 -8.60
C ILE A 73 1.91 5.72 -8.62
N LEU A 74 1.39 6.53 -7.70
CA LEU A 74 -0.05 6.74 -7.52
C LEU A 74 -0.63 7.91 -8.34
N SER A 75 0.20 8.87 -8.75
CA SER A 75 -0.26 10.07 -9.47
C SER A 75 -1.05 9.76 -10.73
N GLY A 76 -0.60 8.78 -11.52
CA GLY A 76 -1.33 8.33 -12.72
C GLY A 76 -2.71 7.75 -12.39
N HIS A 77 -2.78 6.91 -11.37
CA HIS A 77 -4.04 6.34 -10.90
C HIS A 77 -5.03 7.40 -10.39
N PHE A 78 -4.54 8.40 -9.65
CA PHE A 78 -5.39 9.48 -9.16
C PHE A 78 -5.93 10.35 -10.31
N GLN A 79 -5.12 10.61 -11.33
CA GLN A 79 -5.58 11.32 -12.53
C GLN A 79 -6.64 10.51 -13.29
N ALA A 80 -6.38 9.23 -13.56
CA ALA A 80 -7.32 8.35 -14.24
C ALA A 80 -8.64 8.20 -13.46
N SER A 81 -8.56 8.10 -12.12
CA SER A 81 -9.73 8.04 -11.25
C SER A 81 -10.51 9.35 -11.25
N ALA A 82 -9.83 10.50 -11.26
CA ALA A 82 -10.49 11.81 -11.37
C ALA A 82 -11.23 11.96 -12.72
N GLU A 83 -10.67 11.46 -13.82
CA GLU A 83 -11.37 11.43 -15.11
C GLU A 83 -12.61 10.54 -15.08
N ARG A 84 -12.51 9.33 -14.50
CA ARG A 84 -13.67 8.45 -14.32
C ARG A 84 -14.75 9.06 -13.44
N VAL A 85 -14.37 9.76 -12.36
CA VAL A 85 -15.30 10.51 -11.50
C VAL A 85 -16.01 11.62 -12.27
N ARG A 86 -15.28 12.41 -13.09
CA ARG A 86 -15.89 13.47 -13.93
C ARG A 86 -16.87 12.92 -14.96
N ALA A 87 -16.63 11.70 -15.44
CA ALA A 87 -17.49 11.01 -16.40
C ALA A 87 -18.64 10.23 -15.73
N THR A 88 -18.73 10.22 -14.40
CA THR A 88 -19.80 9.53 -13.67
C THR A 88 -21.02 10.44 -13.54
N ASP A 89 -22.17 9.96 -14.00
CA ASP A 89 -23.43 10.67 -13.83
C ASP A 89 -23.95 10.55 -12.39
N GLY A 90 -24.51 11.64 -11.88
CA GLY A 90 -25.11 11.69 -10.55
C GLY A 90 -24.10 11.83 -9.41
N PRO A 91 -24.54 11.61 -8.15
CA PRO A 91 -23.68 11.81 -6.99
C PRO A 91 -22.59 10.74 -6.87
N VAL A 92 -21.40 11.17 -6.46
CA VAL A 92 -20.27 10.30 -6.14
C VAL A 92 -20.00 10.38 -4.63
N LEU A 93 -19.94 9.22 -3.99
CA LEU A 93 -19.60 9.07 -2.58
C LEU A 93 -18.09 8.87 -2.44
N ILE A 94 -17.48 9.58 -1.49
CA ILE A 94 -16.07 9.40 -1.14
C ILE A 94 -16.00 8.66 0.20
N LEU A 95 -15.75 7.36 0.13
CA LEU A 95 -15.61 6.51 1.30
C LEU A 95 -14.19 6.67 1.87
N GLN A 96 -14.10 6.95 3.16
CA GLN A 96 -12.83 7.13 3.86
C GLN A 96 -12.67 6.06 4.93
N ASP A 97 -11.54 5.37 4.93
CA ASP A 97 -11.20 4.40 5.97
C ASP A 97 -9.68 4.33 6.18
N THR A 98 -9.28 3.81 7.33
CA THR A 98 -7.88 3.55 7.67
C THR A 98 -7.67 2.07 7.93
N THR A 99 -6.81 1.46 7.12
CA THR A 99 -6.38 0.06 7.30
C THR A 99 -4.92 -0.01 7.75
N THR A 100 -4.54 -1.15 8.34
CA THR A 100 -3.16 -1.41 8.78
C THR A 100 -2.59 -2.62 8.04
N PHE A 101 -1.53 -2.39 7.28
CA PHE A 101 -0.70 -3.46 6.73
C PHE A 101 0.25 -3.97 7.80
N SER A 102 0.08 -5.22 8.21
CA SER A 102 0.81 -5.81 9.33
C SER A 102 1.82 -6.84 8.83
N TYR A 103 3.06 -6.77 9.32
CA TYR A 103 4.13 -7.65 8.89
C TYR A 103 4.82 -8.29 10.10
N GLN A 104 5.31 -9.50 9.91
CA GLN A 104 6.28 -10.11 10.81
C GLN A 104 7.64 -10.05 10.11
N ARG A 105 8.59 -9.31 10.69
CA ARG A 105 9.92 -9.09 10.11
C ARG A 105 11.00 -9.30 11.16
N GLU A 106 12.18 -9.71 10.71
CA GLU A 106 13.39 -9.77 11.54
C GLU A 106 13.77 -8.39 12.08
N ARG A 107 13.55 -7.34 11.27
CA ARG A 107 13.83 -5.93 11.59
C ARG A 107 12.56 -5.08 11.58
N PRO A 108 11.69 -5.17 12.61
CA PRO A 108 10.41 -4.47 12.66
C PRO A 108 10.55 -2.94 12.79
N GLU A 109 11.68 -2.45 13.29
CA GLU A 109 11.96 -1.02 13.47
C GLU A 109 12.01 -0.24 12.15
N LEU A 110 12.25 -0.92 11.02
CA LEU A 110 12.29 -0.30 9.68
C LEU A 110 10.91 0.08 9.13
N ILE A 111 9.83 -0.47 9.69
CA ILE A 111 8.45 -0.20 9.23
C ILE A 111 7.55 0.33 10.35
N GLY A 112 8.12 0.68 11.51
CA GLY A 112 7.39 1.18 12.67
C GLY A 112 6.54 0.11 13.38
N TYR A 113 5.99 0.51 14.52
CA TYR A 113 5.18 -0.37 15.38
C TYR A 113 3.73 0.09 15.40
N THR A 114 2.80 -0.83 15.16
CA THR A 114 1.35 -0.55 15.07
C THR A 114 0.58 -1.04 16.29
N GLY A 115 1.15 -1.94 17.10
CA GLY A 115 0.53 -2.38 18.34
C GLY A 115 1.31 -3.46 19.08
N LYS A 116 0.75 -3.91 20.20
CA LYS A 116 1.19 -5.11 20.93
C LYS A 116 0.04 -6.11 20.96
N THR A 117 0.32 -7.34 20.58
CA THR A 117 -0.57 -8.48 20.77
C THR A 117 0.13 -9.54 21.61
N THR A 118 -0.58 -10.59 21.99
CA THR A 118 0.02 -11.75 22.67
C THR A 118 -0.21 -12.99 21.85
N LEU A 119 0.86 -13.68 21.49
CA LEU A 119 0.78 -14.99 20.87
C LEU A 119 0.89 -16.07 21.95
N ARG A 120 0.06 -17.09 21.84
CA ARG A 120 0.15 -18.27 22.69
C ARG A 120 1.10 -19.25 22.02
N THR A 121 2.27 -19.46 22.62
CA THR A 121 3.29 -20.39 22.09
C THR A 121 2.96 -21.83 22.49
N GLY A 122 3.49 -22.84 21.79
CA GLY A 122 3.29 -24.27 22.10
C GLY A 122 2.19 -24.99 21.28
N LYS A 123 2.30 -26.31 21.15
CA LYS A 123 1.29 -27.14 20.46
C LYS A 123 -0.08 -26.96 21.12
N ASN A 124 -1.11 -26.72 20.31
CA ASN A 124 -2.50 -26.49 20.73
C ASN A 124 -2.72 -25.24 21.60
N GLY A 125 -1.80 -24.26 21.55
CA GLY A 125 -1.97 -22.98 22.25
C GLY A 125 -1.93 -23.10 23.77
N THR A 126 -1.24 -24.08 24.33
CA THR A 126 -1.16 -24.30 25.80
C THR A 126 -0.01 -23.57 26.47
N GLY A 127 1.00 -23.14 25.71
CA GLY A 127 2.18 -22.50 26.27
C GLY A 127 1.98 -21.01 26.59
N PRO A 128 3.05 -20.37 27.08
CA PRO A 128 2.98 -19.03 27.63
C PRO A 128 2.57 -18.00 26.58
N ARG A 129 1.80 -17.00 27.04
CA ARG A 129 1.50 -15.80 26.25
C ARG A 129 2.78 -14.99 26.13
N GLN A 130 3.33 -14.93 24.93
CA GLN A 130 4.49 -14.13 24.58
C GLN A 130 3.99 -12.81 23.98
N PRO A 131 4.43 -11.64 24.48
CA PRO A 131 4.10 -10.37 23.86
C PRO A 131 4.75 -10.30 22.46
N LEU A 132 3.92 -10.11 21.43
CA LEU A 132 4.34 -9.86 20.07
C LEU A 132 4.13 -8.38 19.76
N THR A 133 5.19 -7.69 19.38
CA THR A 133 5.04 -6.33 18.84
C THR A 133 4.68 -6.43 17.37
N GLN A 134 3.53 -5.89 16.99
CA GLN A 134 3.07 -5.84 15.61
C GLN A 134 3.73 -4.64 14.94
N SER A 135 4.40 -4.89 13.82
CA SER A 135 5.00 -3.85 12.98
C SER A 135 4.21 -3.71 11.69
N GLY A 136 4.16 -2.49 11.16
CA GLY A 136 3.24 -2.23 10.06
C GLY A 136 3.10 -0.79 9.63
N ILE A 137 2.45 -0.63 8.49
CA ILE A 137 2.19 0.65 7.84
C ILE A 137 0.68 0.89 7.91
N LEU A 138 0.27 2.07 8.36
CA LEU A 138 -1.11 2.51 8.26
C LEU A 138 -1.34 3.18 6.92
N MET A 139 -2.52 2.95 6.33
CA MET A 139 -2.97 3.58 5.11
C MET A 139 -4.36 4.16 5.33
N HIS A 140 -4.51 5.47 5.18
CA HIS A 140 -5.81 6.11 5.03
C HIS A 140 -6.09 6.29 3.54
N SER A 141 -7.23 5.80 3.09
CA SER A 141 -7.62 5.85 1.68
C SER A 141 -8.97 6.53 1.50
N ASN A 142 -9.09 7.29 0.42
CA ASN A 142 -10.34 7.82 -0.08
C ASN A 142 -10.73 7.06 -1.36
N LEU A 143 -11.81 6.29 -1.31
CA LEU A 143 -12.33 5.53 -2.46
C LEU A 143 -13.59 6.22 -3.00
N ALA A 144 -13.57 6.59 -4.28
CA ALA A 144 -14.76 7.09 -4.95
C ALA A 144 -15.68 5.93 -5.38
N VAL A 145 -16.98 6.09 -5.15
CA VAL A 145 -18.02 5.12 -5.51
C VAL A 145 -19.26 5.85 -6.03
N SER A 146 -19.82 5.41 -7.16
CA SER A 146 -21.08 5.95 -7.69
C SER A 146 -22.29 5.52 -6.84
N ALA A 147 -23.45 6.16 -7.05
CA ALA A 147 -24.70 5.75 -6.39
C ALA A 147 -25.09 4.29 -6.67
N ASP A 148 -24.71 3.76 -7.84
CA ASP A 148 -24.96 2.36 -8.24
C ASP A 148 -23.92 1.37 -7.71
N GLY A 149 -22.93 1.85 -6.93
CA GLY A 149 -21.91 1.00 -6.31
C GLY A 149 -20.70 0.69 -7.20
N LEU A 150 -20.55 1.36 -8.35
CA LEU A 150 -19.34 1.22 -9.17
C LEU A 150 -18.19 2.04 -8.56
N PRO A 151 -16.98 1.50 -8.41
CA PRO A 151 -15.86 2.25 -7.85
C PRO A 151 -14.94 2.84 -8.94
N PRO A 152 -15.04 4.14 -9.30
CA PRO A 152 -14.09 4.81 -10.18
C PRO A 152 -12.62 4.67 -9.77
N GLY A 153 -12.32 4.52 -8.48
CA GLY A 153 -10.96 4.29 -8.00
C GLY A 153 -10.60 5.14 -6.79
N LEU A 154 -9.33 5.05 -6.38
CA LEU A 154 -8.81 5.82 -5.26
C LEU A 154 -8.60 7.28 -5.69
N THR A 155 -8.97 8.20 -4.81
CA THR A 155 -8.83 9.66 -5.03
C THR A 155 -7.73 10.28 -4.20
N ALA A 156 -7.40 9.65 -3.07
CA ALA A 156 -6.24 9.99 -2.26
C ALA A 156 -5.84 8.79 -1.42
N VAL A 157 -4.56 8.70 -1.11
CA VAL A 157 -4.01 7.75 -0.15
C VAL A 157 -2.96 8.47 0.69
N LYS A 158 -2.87 8.12 1.96
CA LYS A 158 -1.80 8.57 2.85
C LYS A 158 -1.27 7.39 3.65
N PHE A 159 0.04 7.17 3.56
CA PHE A 159 0.73 6.19 4.39
C PHE A 159 1.44 6.87 5.55
N TRP A 160 1.49 6.19 6.70
CA TRP A 160 2.37 6.56 7.79
C TRP A 160 2.74 5.34 8.63
N MET A 161 3.87 5.47 9.31
CA MET A 161 4.33 4.49 10.28
C MET A 161 4.10 5.04 11.69
N GLY A 162 3.67 4.19 12.62
CA GLY A 162 3.58 4.56 14.02
C GLY A 162 4.97 4.86 14.58
N LYS A 163 5.19 6.06 15.13
CA LYS A 163 6.32 6.31 16.04
C LYS A 163 6.12 5.42 17.27
N GLN A 164 7.21 4.84 17.78
CA GLN A 164 7.25 3.89 18.91
C GLN A 164 5.99 3.93 19.79
N PHE A 165 5.26 2.81 19.85
CA PHE A 165 4.12 2.69 20.75
C PHE A 165 4.58 2.83 22.20
N LYS A 166 4.47 4.03 22.76
CA LYS A 166 4.64 4.28 24.19
C LYS A 166 3.44 3.65 24.89
N GLY A 167 3.67 2.56 25.61
CA GLY A 167 2.61 1.88 26.34
C GLY A 167 1.91 2.84 27.31
N ALA A 168 0.62 2.61 27.58
CA ALA A 168 -0.17 3.42 28.52
C ALA A 168 0.47 3.54 29.93
N SER A 169 1.35 2.61 30.29
CA SER A 169 2.14 2.61 31.54
C SER A 169 3.20 3.73 31.61
N GLU A 170 3.77 4.17 30.49
CA GLU A 170 4.77 5.24 30.48
C GLU A 170 4.14 6.63 30.59
N LEU A 171 2.94 6.83 30.04
CA LEU A 171 2.17 8.07 30.19
C LEU A 171 1.77 8.34 31.65
N LYS A 172 1.65 7.29 32.48
CA LYS A 172 1.40 7.43 33.93
C LYS A 172 2.63 7.86 34.73
N ARG A 173 3.85 7.63 34.25
CA ARG A 173 5.09 8.02 34.97
C ARG A 173 5.46 9.50 34.78
N GLY A 174 4.86 10.20 33.83
CA GLY A 174 5.12 11.63 33.56
C GLY A 174 4.34 12.62 34.41
N LYS A 175 3.30 12.21 35.14
CA LYS A 175 2.42 13.10 35.93
C LYS A 175 2.79 13.21 37.42
N GLY A 176 4.05 12.96 37.78
CA GLY A 176 4.48 12.85 39.19
C GLY A 176 5.76 13.61 39.55
N LYS A 177 6.14 14.66 38.82
CA LYS A 177 7.22 15.59 39.24
C LYS A 177 6.83 17.03 38.98
N LEU A 178 5.96 17.55 39.84
CA LEU A 178 5.98 18.94 40.28
C LEU A 178 6.17 18.86 41.80
N ALA A 179 7.44 18.74 42.20
CA ALA A 179 7.85 19.01 43.56
C ALA A 179 8.59 20.35 43.52
N LEU A 180 8.16 21.22 44.41
CA LEU A 180 8.68 22.53 44.75
C LEU A 180 10.21 22.54 44.80
N ASP A 181 10.78 23.60 44.22
CA ASP A 181 11.86 24.42 44.79
C ASP A 181 11.73 25.83 44.18
#